data_AF-H1B4K2-F1
#
_entry.id   AF-H1B4K2-F1
#
_cell.length_a   1.000
_cell.length_b   1.000
_cell.length_c   1.000
_cell.angle_alpha   90.00
_cell.angle_beta   90.00
_cell.angle_gamma   90.00
#
_symmetry.space_group_name_H-M   'P 1'
#
loop_
_entity.id
_entity.type
_entity.pdbx_description
1 polymer ?
#
loop_
_entity_poly.entity_id
_entity_poly.type
_entity_poly.pdbx_seq_one_letter_code
_entity_poly.pdbx_strand_id
1 'polypeptide(L)'
;MFQAAHHQMVASALTVKLARSIDPEMKIGCMINAIPSYANTCKPEDVMESIEANHEIFLYTDVCVRGAYPSYANRFFEEKGVKIVMEDGDAEVLAQGSVDFCSFSYYYSRVTPLNPEKVSDLTEDERMLGVLRNPYLKASDWGWVIDPVGLRIILNQLYERYQIPLMIVENGLGAHDELVDGKIHDDYRIEYFKNHLIQVREAIKDGVDVMGYTSWGCIDITAASTGQMSKRYGFIYVDINDDGSGSKKRYKKDSFEWYKRVMESNGEEGLDES
;
A
#
# COMPACT_ATOMS: atom_id res chain seq x y z
N MET A 1 -16.00 -13.98 4.92
CA MET A 1 -15.11 -12.83 4.60
C MET A 1 -15.82 -11.78 3.75
N PHE A 2 -16.25 -12.08 2.52
CA PHE A 2 -16.86 -11.05 1.64
C PHE A 2 -18.14 -10.40 2.16
N GLN A 3 -19.01 -11.14 2.87
CA GLN A 3 -20.19 -10.53 3.51
C GLN A 3 -19.79 -9.48 4.56
N ALA A 4 -18.75 -9.75 5.36
CA ALA A 4 -18.25 -8.79 6.33
C ALA A 4 -17.66 -7.55 5.63
N ALA A 5 -16.95 -7.75 4.52
CA ALA A 5 -16.45 -6.65 3.71
C ALA A 5 -17.59 -5.81 3.11
N HIS A 6 -18.71 -6.43 2.68
CA HIS A 6 -19.90 -5.71 2.26
C HIS A 6 -20.44 -4.81 3.38
N HIS A 7 -20.61 -5.33 4.59
CA HIS A 7 -21.04 -4.53 5.75
C HIS A 7 -20.06 -3.38 6.06
N GLN A 8 -18.75 -3.61 5.94
CA GLN A 8 -17.73 -2.57 6.11
C GLN A 8 -17.85 -1.47 5.06
N MET A 9 -18.12 -1.81 3.80
CA MET A 9 -18.32 -0.82 2.72
C MET A 9 -19.60 -0.01 2.94
N VAL A 10 -20.69 -0.63 3.37
CA VAL A 10 -21.93 0.08 3.76
C VAL A 10 -21.67 1.01 4.94
N ALA A 11 -20.97 0.55 5.97
CA ALA A 11 -20.60 1.38 7.12
C ALA A 11 -19.69 2.55 6.73
N SER A 12 -18.73 2.33 5.82
CA SER A 12 -17.88 3.38 5.26
C SER A 12 -18.71 4.45 4.54
N ALA A 13 -19.62 4.03 3.66
CA ALA A 13 -20.51 4.93 2.93
C ALA A 13 -21.43 5.76 3.85
N LEU A 14 -21.97 5.14 4.90
CA LEU A 14 -22.73 5.85 5.94
C LEU A 14 -21.86 6.87 6.70
N THR A 15 -20.59 6.54 6.95
CA THR A 15 -19.64 7.43 7.61
C THR A 15 -19.32 8.65 6.74
N VAL A 16 -19.12 8.46 5.43
CA VAL A 16 -18.95 9.56 4.47
C VAL A 16 -20.16 10.49 4.48
N LYS A 17 -21.38 9.93 4.44
CA LYS A 17 -22.63 10.70 4.49
C LYS A 17 -22.76 11.50 5.79
N LEU A 18 -22.42 10.88 6.92
CA LEU A 18 -22.46 11.54 8.23
C LEU A 18 -21.44 12.68 8.31
N ALA A 19 -20.22 12.45 7.89
CA ALA A 19 -19.19 13.49 7.95
C ALA A 19 -19.54 14.70 7.08
N ARG A 20 -20.08 14.47 5.87
CA ARG A 20 -20.57 15.56 5.01
C ARG A 20 -21.71 16.37 5.63
N SER A 21 -22.52 15.77 6.51
CA SER A 21 -23.58 16.49 7.22
C SER A 21 -23.06 17.26 8.45
N ILE A 22 -21.92 16.83 9.01
CA ILE A 22 -21.22 17.52 10.10
C ILE A 22 -20.44 18.72 9.56
N ASP A 23 -19.64 18.50 8.51
CA ASP A 23 -18.81 19.51 7.87
C ASP A 23 -18.63 19.18 6.37
N PRO A 24 -19.21 19.98 5.46
CA PRO A 24 -19.10 19.74 4.03
C PRO A 24 -17.69 19.93 3.47
N GLU A 25 -16.75 20.55 4.21
CA GLU A 25 -15.37 20.74 3.77
C GLU A 25 -14.46 19.54 4.06
N MET A 26 -14.91 18.59 4.90
CA MET A 26 -14.15 17.37 5.19
C MET A 26 -13.86 16.57 3.92
N LYS A 27 -12.60 16.19 3.73
CA LYS A 27 -12.18 15.23 2.70
C LYS A 27 -12.03 13.86 3.31
N ILE A 28 -12.74 12.88 2.78
CA ILE A 28 -12.71 11.49 3.25
C ILE A 28 -12.16 10.61 2.14
N GLY A 29 -11.22 9.75 2.50
CA GLY A 29 -10.66 8.77 1.58
C GLY A 29 -11.01 7.35 1.98
N CYS A 30 -10.92 6.43 1.02
CA CYS A 30 -10.77 5.01 1.32
C CYS A 30 -9.28 4.68 1.52
N MET A 31 -8.98 3.52 2.10
CA MET A 31 -7.62 2.99 2.19
C MET A 31 -7.59 1.56 1.65
N ILE A 32 -6.66 1.26 0.75
CA ILE A 32 -6.38 -0.10 0.28
C ILE A 32 -4.91 -0.46 0.40
N ASN A 33 -4.63 -1.75 0.52
CA ASN A 33 -3.31 -2.27 0.27
C ASN A 33 -3.09 -2.47 -1.23
N ALA A 34 -2.26 -1.62 -1.85
CA ALA A 34 -1.98 -1.66 -3.28
C ALA A 34 -0.79 -2.57 -3.56
N ILE A 35 -1.08 -3.68 -4.25
CA ILE A 35 -0.09 -4.68 -4.64
C ILE A 35 -0.22 -4.92 -6.15
N PRO A 36 0.39 -4.06 -6.99
CA PRO A 36 0.28 -4.19 -8.44
C PRO A 36 0.80 -5.57 -8.87
N SER A 37 0.03 -6.22 -9.74
CA SER A 37 0.37 -7.50 -10.32
C SER A 37 1.05 -7.35 -11.68
N TYR A 38 2.09 -8.14 -11.93
CA TYR A 38 2.75 -8.31 -13.22
C TYR A 38 2.47 -9.71 -13.78
N ALA A 39 2.27 -9.82 -15.08
CA ALA A 39 2.22 -11.11 -15.76
C ALA A 39 3.61 -11.76 -15.77
N ASN A 40 3.69 -13.06 -15.50
CA ASN A 40 4.96 -13.81 -15.57
C ASN A 40 5.55 -13.85 -16.98
N THR A 41 4.70 -13.94 -18.01
CA THR A 41 5.12 -13.90 -19.42
C THR A 41 4.15 -13.06 -20.26
N CYS A 42 4.48 -12.84 -21.54
CA CYS A 42 3.58 -12.18 -22.51
C CYS A 42 2.48 -13.11 -23.06
N LYS A 43 2.30 -14.31 -22.51
CA LYS A 43 1.17 -15.16 -22.87
C LYS A 43 -0.14 -14.46 -22.50
N PRO A 44 -1.15 -14.43 -23.38
CA PRO A 44 -2.43 -13.79 -23.09
C PRO A 44 -3.09 -14.28 -21.79
N GLU A 45 -2.90 -15.56 -21.45
CA GLU A 45 -3.41 -16.17 -20.22
C GLU A 45 -2.76 -15.54 -18.97
N ASP A 46 -1.43 -15.44 -18.94
CA ASP A 46 -0.69 -14.81 -17.84
C ASP A 46 -1.06 -13.32 -17.68
N VAL A 47 -1.32 -12.62 -18.80
CA VAL A 47 -1.79 -11.23 -18.81
C VAL A 47 -3.19 -11.12 -18.22
N MET A 48 -4.10 -12.02 -18.60
CA MET A 48 -5.46 -12.06 -18.07
C MET A 48 -5.47 -12.39 -16.57
N GLU A 49 -4.63 -13.32 -16.12
CA GLU A 49 -4.47 -13.63 -14.69
C GLU A 49 -3.96 -12.42 -13.89
N SER A 50 -3.08 -11.61 -14.47
CA SER A 50 -2.62 -10.36 -13.85
C SER A 50 -3.78 -9.36 -13.66
N ILE A 51 -4.64 -9.24 -14.67
CA ILE A 51 -5.87 -8.41 -14.59
C ILE A 51 -6.80 -8.94 -13.50
N GLU A 52 -7.05 -10.25 -13.45
CA GLU A 52 -7.91 -10.89 -12.44
C GLU A 52 -7.35 -10.74 -11.02
N ALA A 53 -6.03 -10.85 -10.83
CA ALA A 53 -5.40 -10.59 -9.54
C ALA A 53 -5.59 -9.13 -9.10
N ASN A 54 -5.52 -8.17 -10.03
CA ASN A 54 -5.80 -6.76 -9.72
C ASN A 54 -7.28 -6.52 -9.35
N HIS A 55 -8.22 -7.29 -9.91
CA HIS A 55 -9.63 -7.22 -9.51
C HIS A 55 -9.86 -7.52 -8.02
N GLU A 56 -9.04 -8.37 -7.40
CA GLU A 56 -9.12 -8.65 -5.95
C GLU A 56 -8.87 -7.40 -5.09
N ILE A 57 -8.05 -6.47 -5.58
CA ILE A 57 -7.77 -5.19 -4.92
C ILE A 57 -8.83 -4.16 -5.34
N PHE A 58 -9.07 -4.05 -6.65
CA PHE A 58 -9.91 -2.99 -7.19
C PHE A 58 -11.39 -3.12 -6.84
N LEU A 59 -11.87 -4.33 -6.53
CA LEU A 59 -13.25 -4.58 -6.10
C LEU A 59 -13.68 -3.62 -4.99
N TYR A 60 -12.81 -3.41 -4.00
CA TYR A 60 -13.11 -2.56 -2.83
C TYR A 60 -13.03 -1.08 -3.17
N THR A 61 -12.00 -0.66 -3.90
CA THR A 61 -11.91 0.74 -4.36
C THR A 61 -13.01 1.12 -5.32
N ASP A 62 -13.48 0.22 -6.19
CA ASP A 62 -14.60 0.49 -7.10
C ASP A 62 -15.86 0.81 -6.28
N VAL A 63 -16.14 0.04 -5.23
CA VAL A 63 -17.29 0.30 -4.36
C VAL A 63 -17.10 1.61 -3.59
N CYS A 64 -15.94 1.86 -2.99
CA CYS A 64 -15.71 3.06 -2.19
C CYS A 64 -15.66 4.35 -3.03
N VAL A 65 -15.12 4.29 -4.24
CA VAL A 65 -14.93 5.48 -5.10
C VAL A 65 -16.14 5.70 -6.00
N ARG A 66 -16.62 4.64 -6.66
CA ARG A 66 -17.73 4.74 -7.64
C ARG A 66 -19.10 4.48 -7.01
N GLY A 67 -19.15 4.01 -5.76
CA GLY A 67 -20.40 3.77 -5.04
C GLY A 67 -21.17 2.53 -5.51
N ALA A 68 -20.54 1.66 -6.30
CA ALA A 68 -21.18 0.46 -6.84
C ALA A 68 -20.18 -0.67 -7.06
N TYR A 69 -20.68 -1.91 -6.99
CA TYR A 69 -19.87 -3.07 -7.38
C TYR A 69 -19.54 -3.02 -8.89
N PRO A 70 -18.29 -3.32 -9.28
CA PRO A 70 -17.88 -3.31 -10.68
C PRO A 70 -18.55 -4.44 -11.47
N SER A 71 -18.59 -4.30 -12.80
CA SER A 71 -19.25 -5.27 -13.70
C SER A 71 -18.71 -6.70 -13.59
N TYR A 72 -17.42 -6.85 -13.29
CA TYR A 72 -16.81 -8.17 -13.10
C TYR A 72 -17.17 -8.82 -11.75
N ALA A 73 -17.73 -8.09 -10.79
CA ALA A 73 -17.98 -8.58 -9.43
C ALA A 73 -18.90 -9.81 -9.40
N ASN A 74 -19.92 -9.85 -10.26
CA ASN A 74 -20.83 -11.00 -10.33
C ASN A 74 -20.08 -12.30 -10.67
N ARG A 75 -19.27 -12.27 -11.73
CA ARG A 75 -18.45 -13.41 -12.13
C ARG A 75 -17.41 -13.75 -11.06
N PHE A 76 -16.77 -12.73 -10.50
CA PHE A 76 -15.77 -12.89 -9.43
C PHE A 76 -16.34 -13.61 -8.20
N PHE A 77 -17.55 -13.26 -7.76
CA PHE A 77 -18.19 -13.92 -6.64
C PHE A 77 -18.70 -15.32 -6.99
N GLU A 78 -19.25 -15.50 -8.20
CA GLU A 78 -19.68 -16.81 -8.71
C GLU A 78 -18.54 -17.83 -8.72
N GLU A 79 -17.37 -17.47 -9.28
CA GLU A 79 -16.19 -18.33 -9.34
C GLU A 79 -15.64 -18.69 -7.95
N LYS A 80 -15.86 -17.83 -6.95
CA LYS A 80 -15.50 -18.09 -5.56
C LYS A 80 -16.61 -18.78 -4.75
N GLY A 81 -17.76 -19.09 -5.36
CA GLY A 81 -18.90 -19.72 -4.68
C GLY A 81 -19.54 -18.82 -3.62
N VAL A 82 -19.45 -17.50 -3.80
CA VAL A 82 -19.90 -16.49 -2.84
C VAL A 82 -21.17 -15.85 -3.36
N LYS A 83 -22.16 -15.69 -2.47
CA LYS A 83 -23.33 -14.85 -2.70
C LYS A 83 -23.37 -13.77 -1.62
N ILE A 84 -23.26 -12.51 -2.02
CA ILE A 84 -23.44 -11.38 -1.11
C ILE A 84 -24.93 -11.20 -0.86
N VAL A 85 -25.31 -11.11 0.41
CA VAL A 85 -26.63 -10.65 0.83
C VAL A 85 -26.56 -9.13 0.89
N MET A 86 -27.35 -8.47 0.06
CA MET A 86 -27.49 -7.02 0.02
C MET A 86 -28.94 -6.71 0.45
N GLU A 87 -29.08 -5.90 1.49
CA GLU A 87 -30.39 -5.50 2.01
C GLU A 87 -30.98 -4.36 1.17
N ASP A 88 -32.29 -4.16 1.30
CA ASP A 88 -32.97 -3.05 0.65
C ASP A 88 -32.35 -1.70 1.09
N GLY A 89 -31.85 -0.94 0.12
CA GLY A 89 -31.22 0.36 0.34
C GLY A 89 -29.68 0.34 0.40
N ASP A 90 -29.03 -0.81 0.53
CA ASP A 90 -27.55 -0.87 0.58
C ASP A 90 -26.91 -0.27 -0.68
N ALA A 91 -27.44 -0.60 -1.86
CA ALA A 91 -26.94 -0.04 -3.12
C ALA A 91 -27.05 1.48 -3.18
N GLU A 92 -28.12 2.06 -2.63
CA GLU A 92 -28.31 3.51 -2.56
C GLU A 92 -27.34 4.15 -1.56
N VAL A 93 -27.13 3.51 -0.41
CA VAL A 93 -26.16 3.95 0.59
C VAL A 93 -24.75 4.00 -0.01
N LEU A 94 -24.33 2.93 -0.69
CA LEU A 94 -23.02 2.88 -1.36
C LEU A 94 -22.88 4.00 -2.39
N ALA A 95 -23.89 4.23 -3.23
CA ALA A 95 -23.88 5.27 -4.26
C ALA A 95 -23.78 6.70 -3.68
N GLN A 96 -24.36 6.93 -2.49
CA GLN A 96 -24.30 8.24 -1.81
C GLN A 96 -23.00 8.44 -1.00
N GLY A 97 -22.25 7.37 -0.75
CA GLY A 97 -21.08 7.35 0.13
C GLY A 97 -19.73 7.30 -0.57
N SER A 98 -19.65 7.71 -1.84
CA SER A 98 -18.38 7.82 -2.56
C SER A 98 -17.38 8.76 -1.88
N VAL A 99 -16.13 8.31 -1.76
CA VAL A 99 -15.01 9.05 -1.14
C VAL A 99 -14.46 10.15 -2.05
N ASP A 100 -13.76 11.12 -1.46
CA ASP A 100 -13.20 12.30 -2.14
C ASP A 100 -11.77 12.07 -2.68
N PHE A 101 -11.03 11.12 -2.11
CA PHE A 101 -9.69 10.72 -2.55
C PHE A 101 -9.45 9.22 -2.32
N CYS A 102 -8.52 8.60 -3.04
CA CYS A 102 -8.14 7.21 -2.83
C CYS A 102 -6.77 7.14 -2.17
N SER A 103 -6.73 6.72 -0.90
CA SER A 103 -5.47 6.45 -0.22
C SER A 103 -5.06 4.98 -0.34
N PHE A 104 -3.76 4.72 -0.31
CA PHE A 104 -3.25 3.37 -0.36
C PHE A 104 -1.90 3.20 0.33
N SER A 105 -1.62 1.97 0.75
CA SER A 105 -0.27 1.54 1.11
C SER A 105 0.42 0.87 -0.08
N TYR A 106 1.73 1.01 -0.16
CA TYR A 106 2.56 0.36 -1.16
C TYR A 106 3.87 -0.13 -0.54
N TYR A 107 4.26 -1.36 -0.82
CA TYR A 107 5.52 -1.92 -0.35
C TYR A 107 6.25 -2.75 -1.40
N TYR A 108 5.50 -3.45 -2.25
CA TYR A 108 6.04 -4.37 -3.25
C TYR A 108 5.01 -4.61 -4.39
N SER A 109 5.50 -5.13 -5.51
CA SER A 109 4.70 -5.72 -6.58
C SER A 109 4.72 -7.26 -6.49
N ARG A 110 3.82 -7.92 -7.22
CA ARG A 110 3.72 -9.39 -7.29
C ARG A 110 3.68 -9.89 -8.73
N VAL A 111 3.94 -11.19 -8.94
CA VAL A 111 3.90 -11.83 -10.26
C VAL A 111 2.83 -12.91 -10.28
N THR A 112 1.94 -12.90 -11.28
CA THR A 112 0.93 -13.94 -11.49
C THR A 112 1.42 -15.07 -12.40
N PRO A 113 0.92 -16.31 -12.24
CA PRO A 113 -0.05 -16.75 -11.25
C PRO A 113 0.48 -16.65 -9.81
N LEU A 114 -0.36 -16.20 -8.88
CA LEU A 114 0.02 -16.13 -7.45
C LEU A 114 0.26 -17.54 -6.87
N ASN A 115 -0.46 -18.53 -7.39
CA ASN A 115 -0.31 -19.94 -7.04
C ASN A 115 -0.37 -20.84 -8.31
N PRO A 116 0.74 -20.91 -9.08
CA PRO A 116 0.81 -21.63 -10.36
C PRO A 116 0.50 -23.12 -10.25
N GLU A 117 0.83 -23.73 -9.11
CA GLU A 117 0.75 -25.19 -8.93
C GLU A 117 -0.44 -25.63 -8.05
N LYS A 118 -1.35 -24.71 -7.67
CA LYS A 118 -2.38 -24.96 -6.64
C LYS A 118 -1.77 -25.69 -5.43
N VAL A 119 -0.59 -25.25 -5.00
CA VAL A 119 0.16 -25.90 -3.91
C VAL A 119 -0.70 -25.84 -2.65
N SER A 120 -1.11 -27.02 -2.16
CA SER A 120 -1.49 -27.17 -0.77
C SER A 120 -0.21 -26.99 0.05
N ASP A 121 -0.23 -26.13 1.06
CA ASP A 121 0.89 -25.85 1.99
C ASP A 121 1.73 -24.58 1.74
N LEU A 122 1.18 -23.58 1.02
CA LEU A 122 1.75 -22.22 1.06
C LEU A 122 1.60 -21.56 2.43
N THR A 123 2.65 -20.89 2.90
CA THR A 123 2.62 -19.95 4.02
C THR A 123 1.67 -18.77 3.74
N GLU A 124 1.23 -18.05 4.77
CA GLU A 124 0.38 -16.86 4.58
C GLU A 124 1.07 -15.80 3.71
N ASP A 125 2.39 -15.60 3.90
CA ASP A 125 3.18 -14.69 3.09
C ASP A 125 3.26 -15.14 1.62
N GLU A 126 3.45 -16.43 1.34
CA GLU A 126 3.46 -16.93 -0.05
C GLU A 126 2.09 -16.82 -0.72
N ARG A 127 0.99 -16.97 0.03
CA ARG A 127 -0.37 -16.73 -0.49
C ARG A 127 -0.59 -15.27 -0.84
N MET A 128 -0.03 -14.35 -0.06
CA MET A 128 -0.20 -12.90 -0.24
C MET A 128 0.74 -12.34 -1.32
N LEU A 129 2.03 -12.69 -1.24
CA LEU A 129 3.10 -12.21 -2.12
C LEU A 129 3.11 -12.92 -3.48
N GLY A 130 2.50 -14.11 -3.56
CA GLY A 130 2.72 -15.04 -4.64
C GLY A 130 4.03 -15.81 -4.46
N VAL A 131 4.10 -17.00 -5.05
CA VAL A 131 5.32 -17.85 -5.01
C VAL A 131 6.36 -17.43 -6.04
N LEU A 132 5.93 -16.79 -7.12
CA LEU A 132 6.81 -16.33 -8.18
C LEU A 132 7.50 -15.04 -7.75
N ARG A 133 8.82 -15.00 -7.92
CA ARG A 133 9.64 -13.81 -7.68
C ARG A 133 10.06 -13.23 -9.01
N ASN A 134 9.89 -11.91 -9.14
CA ASN A 134 10.35 -11.20 -10.32
C ASN A 134 11.90 -11.24 -10.35
N PRO A 135 12.53 -11.89 -11.35
CA PRO A 135 13.98 -12.07 -11.39
C PRO A 135 14.76 -10.77 -11.61
N TYR A 136 14.07 -9.68 -11.95
CA TYR A 136 14.66 -8.35 -12.18
C TYR A 136 14.68 -7.48 -10.93
N LEU A 137 14.05 -7.92 -9.82
CA LEU A 137 13.92 -7.15 -8.60
C LEU A 137 14.74 -7.77 -7.47
N LYS A 138 15.36 -6.92 -6.64
CA LYS A 138 16.01 -7.34 -5.40
C LYS A 138 14.96 -7.54 -4.32
N ALA A 139 15.22 -8.44 -3.38
CA ALA A 139 14.39 -8.62 -2.19
C ALA A 139 15.10 -8.08 -0.94
N SER A 140 14.32 -7.60 0.01
CA SER A 140 14.76 -7.32 1.38
C SER A 140 15.03 -8.60 2.18
N ASP A 141 15.59 -8.48 3.37
CA ASP A 141 15.85 -9.60 4.29
C ASP A 141 14.57 -10.37 4.69
N TRP A 142 13.40 -9.73 4.58
CA TRP A 142 12.08 -10.36 4.80
C TRP A 142 11.44 -10.88 3.51
N GLY A 143 12.19 -10.98 2.40
CA GLY A 143 11.72 -11.54 1.14
C GLY A 143 10.77 -10.64 0.33
N TRP A 144 10.53 -9.40 0.79
CA TRP A 144 9.71 -8.43 0.06
C TRP A 144 10.53 -7.81 -1.07
N VAL A 145 10.01 -7.82 -2.29
CA VAL A 145 10.70 -7.24 -3.46
C VAL A 145 10.68 -5.71 -3.37
N ILE A 146 11.82 -5.10 -3.68
CA ILE A 146 11.98 -3.65 -3.72
C ILE A 146 11.72 -3.20 -5.16
N ASP A 147 10.56 -2.58 -5.37
CA ASP A 147 10.10 -2.15 -6.68
C ASP A 147 9.61 -0.69 -6.64
N PRO A 148 10.50 0.29 -6.79
CA PRO A 148 10.08 1.69 -6.84
C PRO A 148 9.20 1.99 -8.07
N VAL A 149 9.44 1.33 -9.21
CA VAL A 149 8.67 1.58 -10.44
C VAL A 149 7.23 1.08 -10.30
N GLY A 150 7.01 -0.01 -9.56
CA GLY A 150 5.68 -0.49 -9.22
C GLY A 150 4.82 0.54 -8.49
N LEU A 151 5.41 1.46 -7.72
CA LEU A 151 4.68 2.57 -7.10
C LEU A 151 4.14 3.54 -8.16
N ARG A 152 4.95 3.90 -9.16
CA ARG A 152 4.51 4.72 -10.30
C ARG A 152 3.43 4.00 -11.13
N ILE A 153 3.57 2.70 -11.32
CA ILE A 153 2.57 1.89 -12.04
C ILE A 153 1.22 1.94 -11.33
N ILE A 154 1.18 1.68 -10.02
CA ILE A 154 -0.10 1.64 -9.30
C ILE A 154 -0.71 3.05 -9.15
N LEU A 155 0.11 4.09 -9.03
CA LEU A 155 -0.35 5.49 -9.07
C LEU A 155 -1.07 5.80 -10.40
N ASN A 156 -0.44 5.48 -11.54
CA ASN A 156 -1.05 5.67 -12.85
C ASN A 156 -2.34 4.83 -12.99
N GLN A 157 -2.31 3.54 -12.63
CA GLN A 157 -3.48 2.67 -12.72
C GLN A 157 -4.67 3.16 -11.89
N LEU A 158 -4.44 3.57 -10.63
CA LEU A 158 -5.50 4.08 -9.77
C LEU A 158 -6.05 5.41 -10.29
N TYR A 159 -5.17 6.31 -10.73
CA TYR A 159 -5.59 7.62 -11.22
C TYR A 159 -6.35 7.52 -12.53
N GLU A 160 -5.84 6.79 -13.54
CA GLU A 160 -6.54 6.54 -14.81
C GLU A 160 -7.90 5.89 -14.59
N ARG A 161 -8.01 5.01 -13.58
CA ARG A 161 -9.26 4.32 -13.25
C ARG A 161 -10.30 5.24 -12.60
N TYR A 162 -9.88 6.13 -11.71
CA TYR A 162 -10.79 6.85 -10.81
C TYR A 162 -10.85 8.36 -11.01
N GLN A 163 -9.77 8.98 -11.49
CA GLN A 163 -9.66 10.42 -11.74
C GLN A 163 -10.04 11.27 -10.50
N ILE A 164 -9.63 10.79 -9.31
CA ILE A 164 -9.70 11.51 -8.04
C ILE A 164 -8.30 11.56 -7.41
N PRO A 165 -8.01 12.51 -6.50
CA PRO A 165 -6.71 12.62 -5.85
C PRO A 165 -6.29 11.32 -5.16
N LEU A 166 -4.98 11.05 -5.15
CA LEU A 166 -4.37 9.89 -4.53
C LEU A 166 -3.48 10.29 -3.36
N MET A 167 -3.49 9.50 -2.29
CA MET A 167 -2.60 9.72 -1.13
C MET A 167 -1.86 8.42 -0.77
N ILE A 168 -0.54 8.45 -0.80
CA ILE A 168 0.25 7.34 -0.27
C ILE A 168 0.23 7.47 1.25
N VAL A 169 -0.50 6.59 1.93
CA VAL A 169 -0.62 6.64 3.40
C VAL A 169 0.37 5.73 4.11
N GLU A 170 0.93 4.76 3.39
CA GLU A 170 2.04 3.96 3.90
C GLU A 170 2.99 3.54 2.77
N ASN A 171 4.28 3.79 2.96
CA ASN A 171 5.37 3.18 2.21
C ASN A 171 6.60 3.16 3.12
N GLY A 172 7.41 2.10 3.10
CA GLY A 172 8.58 2.05 3.96
C GLY A 172 9.33 0.72 3.91
N LEU A 173 10.51 0.72 4.53
CA LEU A 173 11.40 -0.44 4.59
C LEU A 173 11.61 -0.86 6.04
N GLY A 174 11.20 -2.09 6.33
CA GLY A 174 11.57 -2.78 7.56
C GLY A 174 12.97 -3.37 7.39
N ALA A 175 13.91 -2.98 8.25
CA ALA A 175 15.29 -3.43 8.22
C ALA A 175 15.84 -3.60 9.65
N HIS A 176 16.97 -4.31 9.77
CA HIS A 176 17.74 -4.33 10.99
C HIS A 176 18.57 -3.04 11.09
N ASP A 177 18.40 -2.29 12.18
CA ASP A 177 19.25 -1.13 12.46
C ASP A 177 20.13 -1.37 13.69
N GLU A 178 21.36 -0.87 13.63
CA GLU A 178 22.33 -0.95 14.72
C GLU A 178 22.61 0.44 15.31
N LEU A 179 22.67 0.51 16.64
CA LEU A 179 23.08 1.72 17.37
C LEU A 179 24.59 1.66 17.62
N VAL A 180 25.35 2.45 16.88
CA VAL A 180 26.82 2.54 16.99
C VAL A 180 27.19 3.94 17.45
N ASP A 181 27.84 4.06 18.62
CA ASP A 181 28.26 5.34 19.21
C ASP A 181 27.15 6.41 19.28
N GLY A 182 25.92 5.98 19.56
CA GLY A 182 24.74 6.86 19.66
C GLY A 182 24.14 7.30 18.33
N LYS A 183 24.58 6.71 17.20
CA LYS A 183 24.09 6.96 15.85
C LYS A 183 23.59 5.69 15.18
N ILE A 184 22.75 5.87 14.16
CA ILE A 184 22.22 4.79 13.32
C ILE A 184 22.47 5.19 11.87
N HIS A 185 23.32 4.40 11.19
CA HIS A 185 23.67 4.59 9.79
C HIS A 185 22.75 3.72 8.93
N ASP A 186 21.70 4.32 8.37
CA ASP A 186 20.65 3.62 7.63
C ASP A 186 20.52 4.07 6.17
N ASP A 187 21.65 4.10 5.46
CA ASP A 187 21.71 4.49 4.04
C ASP A 187 20.79 3.64 3.15
N TYR A 188 20.58 2.36 3.47
CA TYR A 188 19.62 1.49 2.76
C TYR A 188 18.18 2.01 2.83
N ARG A 189 17.79 2.65 3.93
CA ARG A 189 16.46 3.24 4.11
C ARG A 189 16.34 4.53 3.32
N ILE A 190 17.40 5.35 3.30
CA ILE A 190 17.50 6.54 2.45
C ILE A 190 17.36 6.14 0.98
N GLU A 191 18.13 5.14 0.52
CA GLU A 191 18.09 4.66 -0.86
C GLU A 191 16.70 4.14 -1.24
N TYR A 192 16.05 3.34 -0.38
CA TYR A 192 14.69 2.86 -0.60
C TYR A 192 13.73 4.02 -0.82
N PHE A 193 13.65 4.97 0.12
CA PHE A 193 12.70 6.07 0.03
C PHE A 193 13.01 7.02 -1.12
N LYS A 194 14.29 7.34 -1.35
CA LYS A 194 14.74 8.15 -2.48
C LYS A 194 14.23 7.56 -3.80
N ASN A 195 14.45 6.27 -4.03
CA ASN A 195 14.05 5.61 -5.26
C ASN A 195 12.52 5.61 -5.44
N HIS A 196 11.73 5.45 -4.37
CA HIS A 196 10.27 5.50 -4.45
C HIS A 196 9.76 6.94 -4.67
N LEU A 197 10.31 7.94 -3.99
CA LEU A 197 9.91 9.34 -4.13
C LEU A 197 10.26 9.90 -5.52
N ILE A 198 11.36 9.46 -6.14
CA ILE A 198 11.64 9.75 -7.55
C ILE A 198 10.50 9.26 -8.43
N GLN A 199 9.98 8.05 -8.19
CA GLN A 199 8.88 7.49 -8.97
C GLN A 199 7.53 8.17 -8.69
N VAL A 200 7.30 8.66 -7.47
CA VAL A 200 6.16 9.55 -7.16
C VAL A 200 6.27 10.85 -7.96
N ARG A 201 7.45 11.48 -8.00
CA ARG A 201 7.71 12.70 -8.79
C ARG A 201 7.46 12.46 -10.28
N GLU A 202 7.85 11.30 -10.81
CA GLU A 202 7.56 10.92 -12.19
C GLU A 202 6.05 10.69 -12.43
N ALA A 203 5.33 10.06 -11.50
CA ALA A 203 3.87 9.92 -11.62
C ALA A 203 3.14 11.28 -11.62
N ILE A 204 3.61 12.25 -10.82
CA ILE A 204 3.08 13.62 -10.86
C ILE A 204 3.31 14.24 -12.24
N LYS A 205 4.47 14.01 -12.88
CA LYS A 205 4.73 14.46 -14.25
C LYS A 205 3.86 13.74 -15.29
N ASP A 206 3.48 12.49 -15.03
CA ASP A 206 2.51 11.73 -15.86
C ASP A 206 1.09 12.32 -15.77
N GLY A 207 0.82 13.21 -14.81
CA GLY A 207 -0.47 13.87 -14.60
C GLY A 207 -1.28 13.31 -13.44
N VAL A 208 -0.70 12.42 -12.62
CA VAL A 208 -1.35 11.88 -11.43
C VAL A 208 -1.45 12.96 -10.34
N ASP A 209 -2.66 13.20 -9.83
CA ASP A 209 -2.87 14.09 -8.68
C ASP A 209 -2.52 13.36 -7.38
N VAL A 210 -1.28 13.53 -6.92
CA VAL A 210 -0.79 13.00 -5.63
C VAL A 210 -0.88 14.09 -4.58
N MET A 211 -1.84 13.96 -3.67
CA MET A 211 -2.08 14.97 -2.62
C MET A 211 -1.14 14.85 -1.42
N GLY A 212 -0.48 13.69 -1.24
CA GLY A 212 0.41 13.50 -0.11
C GLY A 212 1.09 12.13 -0.07
N TYR A 213 2.15 12.08 0.74
CA TYR A 213 2.95 10.90 1.02
C TYR A 213 3.28 10.84 2.51
N THR A 214 2.84 9.79 3.20
CA THR A 214 3.20 9.51 4.59
C THR A 214 3.96 8.20 4.68
N SER A 215 5.24 8.30 5.01
CA SER A 215 6.10 7.14 5.27
C SER A 215 5.57 6.29 6.41
N TRP A 216 5.70 4.97 6.30
CA TRP A 216 5.33 4.05 7.36
C TRP A 216 6.34 4.06 8.50
N GLY A 217 5.85 4.40 9.70
CA GLY A 217 6.64 4.56 10.90
C GLY A 217 7.49 5.83 10.88
N CYS A 218 7.01 6.92 11.48
CA CYS A 218 7.89 8.07 11.74
C CYS A 218 8.93 7.75 12.84
N ILE A 219 8.58 6.83 13.73
CA ILE A 219 9.35 6.31 14.86
C ILE A 219 9.28 4.79 14.83
N ASP A 220 10.29 4.11 15.38
CA ASP A 220 10.23 2.66 15.52
C ASP A 220 9.00 2.25 16.34
N ILE A 221 8.29 1.26 15.79
CA ILE A 221 7.10 0.63 16.36
C ILE A 221 7.26 -0.87 16.27
N THR A 222 6.54 -1.60 17.11
CA THR A 222 6.43 -3.05 16.98
C THR A 222 5.78 -3.40 15.64
N ALA A 223 6.45 -4.19 14.82
CA ALA A 223 5.95 -4.60 13.52
C ALA A 223 4.61 -5.34 13.65
N ALA A 224 3.59 -4.88 12.92
CA ALA A 224 2.26 -5.48 13.00
C ALA A 224 2.22 -6.94 12.55
N SER A 225 3.04 -7.32 11.55
CA SER A 225 3.05 -8.68 10.99
C SER A 225 3.84 -9.68 11.83
N THR A 226 5.01 -9.29 12.34
CA THR A 226 5.91 -10.22 13.04
C THR A 226 5.95 -10.03 14.56
N GLY A 227 5.37 -8.94 15.07
CA GLY A 227 5.47 -8.59 16.49
C GLY A 227 6.87 -8.17 16.94
N GLN A 228 7.80 -7.93 16.00
CA GLN A 228 9.20 -7.64 16.27
C GLN A 228 9.47 -6.13 16.37
N MET A 229 10.30 -5.74 17.33
CA MET A 229 10.97 -4.43 17.38
C MET A 229 12.26 -4.43 16.58
N SER A 230 12.91 -5.59 16.41
CA SER A 230 14.12 -5.78 15.61
C SER A 230 13.93 -5.52 14.11
N LYS A 231 12.68 -5.57 13.61
CA LYS A 231 12.27 -5.08 12.29
C LYS A 231 11.85 -3.61 12.38
N ARG A 232 12.78 -2.71 12.09
CA ARG A 232 12.63 -1.27 12.34
C ARG A 232 12.24 -0.50 11.08
N TYR A 233 11.35 0.48 11.24
CA TYR A 233 10.82 1.30 10.14
C TYR A 233 11.12 2.80 10.30
N GLY A 234 11.29 3.26 11.55
CA GLY A 234 11.29 4.67 11.90
C GLY A 234 12.39 5.49 11.24
N PHE A 235 12.20 6.80 11.13
CA PHE A 235 13.32 7.76 11.08
C PHE A 235 13.90 8.02 12.47
N ILE A 236 13.12 7.72 13.50
CA ILE A 236 13.50 7.85 14.91
C ILE A 236 13.65 6.44 15.49
N TYR A 237 14.89 6.07 15.80
CA TYR A 237 15.21 4.82 16.48
C TYR A 237 14.70 4.84 17.92
N VAL A 238 14.13 3.73 18.38
CA VAL A 238 13.75 3.53 19.79
C VAL A 238 14.58 2.40 20.37
N ASP A 239 15.33 2.69 21.43
CA ASP A 239 16.15 1.71 22.17
C ASP A 239 15.26 0.80 23.03
N ILE A 240 14.61 -0.11 22.32
CA ILE A 240 13.80 -1.22 22.83
C ILE A 240 14.18 -2.46 21.98
N ASN A 241 14.34 -3.59 22.64
CA ASN A 241 14.55 -4.91 22.05
C ASN A 241 13.23 -5.71 22.00
N ASP A 242 13.25 -6.86 21.31
CA ASP A 242 12.07 -7.73 21.17
C ASP A 242 11.53 -8.25 22.51
N ASP A 243 12.38 -8.41 23.53
CA ASP A 243 11.99 -8.81 24.88
C ASP A 243 11.49 -7.63 25.75
N GLY A 244 11.41 -6.43 25.19
CA GLY A 244 11.01 -5.20 25.87
C GLY A 244 12.11 -4.53 26.71
N SER A 245 13.31 -5.11 26.76
CA SER A 245 14.49 -4.47 27.37
C SER A 245 14.97 -3.26 26.54
N GLY A 246 15.81 -2.41 27.13
CA GLY A 246 16.34 -1.19 26.49
C GLY A 246 16.03 0.08 27.27
N SER A 247 16.73 1.17 26.99
CA SER A 247 16.60 2.42 27.75
C SER A 247 15.37 3.25 27.38
N LYS A 248 14.66 2.90 26.31
CA LYS A 248 13.55 3.65 25.71
C LYS A 248 13.95 5.05 25.22
N LYS A 249 15.25 5.35 25.13
CA LYS A 249 15.73 6.59 24.51
C LYS A 249 15.43 6.59 23.02
N ARG A 250 15.28 7.80 22.47
CA ARG A 250 15.04 8.04 21.06
C ARG A 250 16.28 8.64 20.43
N TYR A 251 16.64 8.15 19.26
CA TYR A 251 17.80 8.61 18.49
C TYR A 251 17.36 8.91 17.07
N LYS A 252 17.87 10.00 16.49
CA LYS A 252 17.68 10.28 15.08
C LYS A 252 18.57 9.34 14.28
N LYS A 253 18.01 8.66 13.29
CA LYS A 253 18.78 7.94 12.28
C LYS A 253 19.29 8.93 11.24
N ASP A 254 20.25 8.55 10.40
CA ASP A 254 20.72 9.41 9.31
C ASP A 254 19.59 9.78 8.34
N SER A 255 18.66 8.84 8.12
CA SER A 255 17.43 9.06 7.34
C SER A 255 16.52 10.16 7.89
N PHE A 256 16.59 10.49 9.19
CA PHE A 256 15.83 11.61 9.76
C PHE A 256 16.26 12.93 9.15
N GLU A 257 17.56 13.21 9.15
CA GLU A 257 18.08 14.48 8.63
C GLU A 257 17.99 14.52 7.11
N TRP A 258 18.07 13.37 6.43
CA TRP A 258 17.76 13.28 5.00
C TRP A 258 16.30 13.64 4.69
N TYR A 259 15.33 12.99 5.34
CA TYR A 259 13.91 13.22 5.06
C TYR A 259 13.46 14.63 5.45
N LYS A 260 14.05 15.19 6.52
CA LYS A 260 13.89 16.62 6.87
C LYS A 260 14.27 17.54 5.70
N ARG A 261 15.44 17.32 5.07
CA ARG A 261 15.88 18.12 3.92
C ARG A 261 14.91 17.97 2.75
N VAL A 262 14.50 16.75 2.42
CA VAL A 262 13.50 16.47 1.36
C VAL A 262 12.21 17.26 1.61
N MET A 263 11.70 17.27 2.84
CA MET A 263 10.48 18.00 3.20
C MET A 263 10.68 19.53 3.13
N GLU A 264 11.77 20.06 3.66
CA GLU A 264 12.07 21.50 3.66
C GLU A 264 12.26 22.05 2.23
N SER A 265 12.78 21.24 1.33
CA SER A 265 12.98 21.58 -0.08
C SER A 265 11.79 21.20 -0.98
N ASN A 266 10.71 20.66 -0.43
CA ASN A 266 9.60 20.10 -1.21
C ASN A 266 10.05 19.11 -2.32
N GLY A 267 11.01 18.24 -2.01
CA GLY A 267 11.52 17.22 -2.94
C GLY A 267 12.59 17.70 -3.94
N GLU A 268 13.00 18.96 -3.90
CA GLU A 268 14.09 19.47 -4.75
C GLU A 268 15.49 18.99 -4.30
N GLU A 269 15.72 18.78 -3.00
CA GLU A 269 16.97 18.25 -2.46
C GLU A 269 16.81 16.82 -1.95
N GLY A 270 17.92 16.06 -1.91
CA GLY A 270 17.96 14.72 -1.34
C GLY A 270 17.44 13.61 -2.26
N LEU A 271 16.93 13.96 -3.45
CA LEU A 271 16.49 13.02 -4.48
C LEU A 271 17.43 12.93 -5.69
N ASP A 272 18.49 13.74 -5.77
CA ASP A 272 19.42 13.76 -6.90
C ASP A 272 20.29 12.51 -6.97
N GLU A 273 20.55 11.99 -8.16
CA GLU A 273 21.54 10.93 -8.40
C GLU A 273 22.95 11.51 -8.20
N SER A 274 23.69 11.00 -7.23
CA SER A 274 25.11 11.31 -7.02
C SER A 274 25.99 10.47 -7.93
#